data_AF-A0A401QLA9-F1
#
_entry.id   AF-A0A401QLA9-F1
#
_cell.length_a   1.000
_cell.length_b   1.000
_cell.length_c   1.000
_cell.angle_alpha   90.00
_cell.angle_beta   90.00
_cell.angle_gamma   90.00
#
_symmetry.space_group_name_H-M   'P 1'
#
loop_
_entity.id
_entity.type
_entity.pdbx_description
1 polymer ?
#
loop_
_entity_poly.entity_id
_entity_poly.type
_entity_poly.pdbx_seq_one_letter_code
_entity_poly.pdbx_strand_id
1 'polypeptide(L)'
;MGSPFSDPDFSLPEVQLEYLPQASIPYLIWRRQTHQQRLAANYQAYSLYLEFLQLVLDDLQALGLQGAPGQLQEELTFTRRQVEGLVSNVGSLTVAMGYPRPEVKDPLDSTTYGRTNFERKVRGYIVIREYRFWIDRTERDFKLLTYYFPA
;
A
#
# COMPACT_ATOMS: atom_id res chain seq x y z
N MET A 1 -20.59 3.62 3.13
CA MET A 1 -20.00 4.89 2.62
C MET A 1 -21.10 5.94 2.58
N GLY A 2 -20.79 7.18 2.94
CA GLY A 2 -21.73 8.30 2.84
C GLY A 2 -21.51 9.08 1.55
N SER A 3 -22.49 9.90 1.15
CA SER A 3 -22.33 10.86 0.05
C SER A 3 -21.10 11.76 0.30
N PRO A 4 -20.27 12.05 -0.73
CA PRO A 4 -20.44 11.73 -2.15
C PRO A 4 -19.81 10.41 -2.63
N PHE A 5 -19.14 9.64 -1.76
CA PHE A 5 -18.44 8.40 -2.15
C PHE A 5 -19.36 7.24 -2.59
N SER A 6 -20.67 7.39 -2.33
CA SER A 6 -21.71 6.43 -2.70
C SER A 6 -22.38 6.77 -4.04
N ASP A 7 -22.03 7.92 -4.64
CA ASP A 7 -22.63 8.42 -5.87
C ASP A 7 -21.90 7.83 -7.09
N PRO A 8 -22.60 7.17 -8.04
CA PRO A 8 -21.99 6.60 -9.23
C PRO A 8 -21.34 7.63 -10.18
N ASP A 9 -21.76 8.89 -10.14
CA ASP A 9 -21.22 9.96 -10.99
C ASP A 9 -20.08 10.73 -10.32
N PHE A 10 -19.69 10.35 -9.10
CA PHE A 10 -18.62 11.02 -8.36
C PHE A 10 -17.24 10.69 -8.94
N SER A 11 -16.62 11.68 -9.57
CA SER A 11 -15.20 11.66 -9.92
C SER A 11 -14.37 12.30 -8.81
N LEU A 12 -13.35 11.60 -8.32
CA LEU A 12 -12.39 12.16 -7.38
C LEU A 12 -11.61 13.29 -8.07
N PRO A 13 -11.45 14.48 -7.45
CA PRO A 13 -10.38 15.37 -7.86
C PRO A 13 -9.05 14.60 -7.78
N GLU A 14 -8.12 14.84 -8.71
CA GLU A 14 -6.81 14.19 -8.73
C GLU A 14 -6.01 14.57 -7.48
N VAL A 15 -6.29 13.91 -6.36
CA VAL A 15 -5.37 13.84 -5.23
C VAL A 15 -4.29 12.87 -5.67
N GLN A 16 -3.28 13.42 -6.34
CA GLN A 16 -2.09 12.66 -6.70
C GLN A 16 -1.29 12.42 -5.42
N LEU A 17 -1.34 11.20 -4.92
CA LEU A 17 -0.46 10.76 -3.84
C LEU A 17 0.86 10.40 -4.46
N GLU A 18 1.75 11.40 -4.55
CA GLU A 18 3.10 11.21 -5.06
C GLU A 18 3.75 10.04 -4.32
N TYR A 19 4.44 9.17 -5.06
CA TYR A 19 5.09 7.96 -4.52
C TYR A 19 4.18 6.83 -4.00
N LEU A 20 2.84 6.95 -4.05
CA LEU A 20 1.96 5.83 -3.71
C LEU A 20 2.17 4.66 -4.71
N PRO A 21 2.57 3.46 -4.25
CA PRO A 21 2.88 2.36 -5.15
C PRO A 21 1.68 1.93 -6.00
N GLN A 22 1.80 2.01 -7.32
CA GLN A 22 0.74 1.59 -8.25
C GLN A 22 0.93 0.13 -8.69
N ALA A 23 -0.08 -0.70 -8.46
CA ALA A 23 0.00 -2.12 -8.80
C ALA A 23 0.01 -2.37 -10.32
N SER A 24 -0.59 -1.45 -11.10
CA SER A 24 -0.74 -1.59 -12.55
C SER A 24 0.61 -1.54 -13.25
N ILE A 25 0.94 -2.63 -13.94
CA ILE A 25 2.09 -2.71 -14.83
C ILE A 25 1.71 -3.53 -16.08
N PRO A 26 2.25 -3.20 -17.27
CA PRO A 26 1.93 -3.96 -18.47
C PRO A 26 2.31 -5.43 -18.34
N TYR A 27 1.44 -6.34 -18.81
CA TYR A 27 1.62 -7.79 -18.67
C TYR A 27 2.99 -8.28 -19.20
N LEU A 28 3.44 -7.75 -20.34
CA LEU A 28 4.75 -8.11 -20.91
C LEU A 28 5.93 -7.73 -20.02
N ILE A 29 5.82 -6.62 -19.28
CA ILE A 29 6.83 -6.19 -18.32
C ILE A 29 6.76 -7.09 -17.09
N TRP A 30 5.56 -7.30 -16.54
CA TRP A 30 5.34 -8.16 -15.37
C TRP A 30 5.88 -9.58 -15.57
N ARG A 31 5.55 -10.24 -16.69
CA ARG A 31 5.98 -11.64 -16.93
C ARG A 31 7.49 -11.80 -17.08
N ARG A 32 8.21 -10.72 -17.46
CA ARG A 32 9.66 -10.71 -17.67
C ARG A 32 10.44 -10.35 -16.41
N GLN A 33 9.76 -9.99 -15.32
CA GLN A 33 10.45 -9.66 -14.07
C GLN A 33 11.20 -10.87 -13.51
N THR A 34 12.45 -10.65 -13.11
CA THR A 34 13.27 -11.61 -12.38
C THR A 34 12.74 -11.82 -10.95
N HIS A 35 13.20 -12.88 -10.28
CA HIS A 35 12.86 -13.11 -8.86
C HIS A 35 13.28 -11.92 -7.99
N GLN A 36 14.48 -11.39 -8.22
CA GLN A 36 14.98 -10.19 -7.54
C GLN A 36 14.05 -8.99 -7.77
N GLN A 37 13.61 -8.74 -9.00
CA GLN A 37 12.73 -7.60 -9.31
C GLN A 37 11.35 -7.74 -8.65
N ARG A 38 10.81 -8.95 -8.56
CA ARG A 38 9.54 -9.21 -7.86
C ARG A 38 9.68 -8.95 -6.36
N LEU A 39 10.72 -9.50 -5.73
CA LEU A 39 10.99 -9.30 -4.31
C LEU A 39 11.26 -7.84 -3.99
N ALA A 40 12.08 -7.17 -4.80
CA ALA A 40 12.40 -5.76 -4.64
C ALA A 40 11.14 -4.88 -4.73
N ALA A 41 10.30 -5.08 -5.75
CA ALA A 41 9.07 -4.32 -5.92
C ALA A 41 8.10 -4.51 -4.74
N ASN A 42 7.92 -5.75 -4.28
CA ASN A 42 7.07 -6.04 -3.13
C ASN A 42 7.62 -5.42 -1.84
N TYR A 43 8.93 -5.56 -1.59
CA TYR A 43 9.59 -4.96 -0.43
C TYR A 43 9.43 -3.43 -0.39
N GLN A 44 9.70 -2.75 -1.52
CA GLN A 44 9.58 -1.30 -1.60
C GLN A 44 8.14 -0.84 -1.42
N ALA A 45 7.20 -1.46 -2.12
CA ALA A 45 5.82 -1.05 -2.05
C ALA A 45 5.22 -1.24 -0.65
N TYR A 46 5.44 -2.40 -0.02
CA TYR A 46 4.91 -2.62 1.33
C TYR A 46 5.58 -1.73 2.38
N SER A 47 6.86 -1.40 2.23
CA SER A 47 7.51 -0.40 3.07
C SER A 47 6.85 0.98 2.93
N LEU A 48 6.52 1.40 1.70
CA LEU A 48 5.80 2.66 1.47
C LEU A 48 4.35 2.60 1.98
N TYR A 49 3.66 1.47 1.82
CA TYR A 49 2.31 1.28 2.35
C TYR A 49 2.25 1.36 3.87
N LEU A 50 3.31 1.02 4.62
CA LEU A 50 3.34 1.26 6.07
C LEU A 50 3.18 2.73 6.41
N GLU A 51 3.88 3.60 5.68
CA GLU A 51 3.82 5.05 5.87
C GLU A 51 2.46 5.60 5.43
N PHE A 52 1.96 5.18 4.26
CA PHE A 52 0.63 5.62 3.80
C PHE A 52 -0.51 5.13 4.72
N LEU A 53 -0.44 3.90 5.25
CA LEU A 53 -1.43 3.41 6.22
C LEU A 53 -1.35 4.19 7.54
N GLN A 54 -0.15 4.57 7.99
CA GLN A 54 0.01 5.45 9.14
C GLN A 54 -0.62 6.82 8.89
N LEU A 55 -0.38 7.42 7.71
CA LEU A 55 -1.00 8.69 7.33
C LEU A 55 -2.53 8.62 7.35
N VAL A 56 -3.11 7.49 6.93
CA VAL A 56 -4.57 7.27 6.99
C VAL A 56 -5.07 7.16 8.44
N LEU A 57 -4.30 6.52 9.33
CA LEU A 57 -4.63 6.49 10.77
C LEU A 57 -4.56 7.90 11.39
N ASP A 58 -3.54 8.68 11.04
CA ASP A 58 -3.39 10.07 11.49
C ASP A 58 -4.53 10.96 10.97
N ASP A 59 -4.98 10.71 9.74
CA ASP A 59 -6.16 11.37 9.16
C ASP A 59 -7.45 11.03 9.91
N LEU A 60 -7.66 9.76 10.28
CA LEU A 60 -8.81 9.37 11.08
C LEU A 60 -8.82 10.05 12.45
N GLN A 61 -7.64 10.21 13.06
CA GLN A 61 -7.47 10.98 14.28
C GLN A 61 -7.84 12.45 14.08
N ALA A 62 -7.29 13.10 13.05
CA ALA A 62 -7.54 14.51 12.76
C ALA A 62 -9.02 14.79 12.44
N LEU A 63 -9.73 13.81 11.87
CA LEU A 63 -11.16 13.87 11.60
C LEU A 63 -12.04 13.68 12.85
N GLY A 64 -11.46 13.31 14.00
CA GLY A 64 -12.20 12.97 15.21
C GLY A 64 -12.98 11.66 15.09
N LEU A 65 -12.59 10.77 14.18
CA LEU A 65 -13.30 9.53 13.85
C LEU A 65 -12.73 8.28 14.55
N GLN A 66 -11.88 8.46 15.57
CA GLN A 66 -11.30 7.34 16.32
C GLN A 66 -12.34 6.47 17.03
N GLY A 67 -13.45 7.08 17.47
CA GLY A 67 -14.58 6.39 18.10
C GLY A 67 -15.78 6.20 17.18
N ALA A 68 -15.63 6.44 15.87
CA ALA A 68 -16.73 6.29 14.93
C ALA A 68 -17.19 4.81 14.88
N PRO A 69 -18.50 4.53 14.73
CA PRO A 69 -18.99 3.17 14.62
C PRO A 69 -18.36 2.49 13.39
N GLY A 70 -17.82 1.29 13.59
CA GLY A 70 -17.17 0.52 12.54
C GLY A 70 -15.71 0.27 12.89
N GLN A 71 -15.30 -0.98 12.78
CA GLN A 71 -13.99 -1.52 13.18
C GLN A 71 -12.80 -0.95 12.37
N LEU A 72 -12.96 0.16 11.65
CA LEU A 72 -12.01 0.67 10.67
C LEU A 72 -10.64 1.00 11.28
N GLN A 73 -10.59 1.69 12.42
CA GLN A 73 -9.30 1.98 13.06
C GLN A 73 -8.61 0.69 13.52
N GLU A 74 -9.36 -0.26 14.05
CA GLU A 74 -8.83 -1.56 14.49
C GLU A 74 -8.33 -2.38 13.30
N GLU A 75 -9.11 -2.45 12.22
CA GLU A 75 -8.77 -3.12 10.96
C GLU A 75 -7.54 -2.51 10.30
N LEU A 76 -7.43 -1.18 10.25
CA LEU A 76 -6.25 -0.50 9.71
C LEU A 76 -5.01 -0.74 10.57
N THR A 77 -5.16 -0.68 11.90
CA THR A 77 -4.07 -0.99 12.84
C THR A 77 -3.63 -2.45 12.74
N PHE A 78 -4.58 -3.37 12.57
CA PHE A 78 -4.30 -4.78 12.33
C PHE A 78 -3.60 -4.99 10.98
N THR A 79 -4.12 -4.39 9.92
CA THR A 79 -3.57 -4.45 8.56
C THR A 79 -2.13 -3.94 8.54
N ARG A 80 -1.86 -2.79 9.18
CA ARG A 80 -0.50 -2.24 9.27
C ARG A 80 0.47 -3.23 9.95
N ARG A 81 0.06 -3.87 11.05
CA ARG A 81 0.86 -4.93 11.71
C ARG A 81 1.13 -6.13 10.80
N GLN A 82 0.13 -6.56 10.01
CA GLN A 82 0.34 -7.62 9.02
C GLN A 82 1.34 -7.22 7.94
N VAL A 83 1.26 -5.97 7.46
CA VAL A 83 2.22 -5.42 6.48
C VAL A 83 3.63 -5.32 7.08
N GLU A 84 3.80 -4.95 8.35
CA GLU A 84 5.11 -4.94 9.02
C GLU A 84 5.75 -6.33 9.00
N GLY A 85 4.98 -7.36 9.37
CA GLY A 85 5.41 -8.75 9.29
C GLY A 85 5.78 -9.16 7.86
N LEU A 86 4.97 -8.76 6.87
CA LEU A 86 5.24 -9.04 5.47
C LEU A 86 6.53 -8.38 4.97
N VAL A 87 6.77 -7.11 5.30
CA VAL A 87 8.01 -6.38 4.95
C VAL A 87 9.23 -7.09 5.56
N SER A 88 9.14 -7.49 6.82
CA SER A 88 10.19 -8.25 7.49
C SER A 88 10.48 -9.57 6.77
N ASN A 89 9.45 -10.33 6.45
CA ASN A 89 9.56 -11.63 5.78
C ASN A 89 10.14 -11.49 4.36
N VAL A 90 9.61 -10.56 3.54
CA VAL A 90 10.12 -10.30 2.18
C VAL A 90 11.57 -9.81 2.24
N GLY A 91 11.88 -8.92 3.20
CA GLY A 91 13.24 -8.41 3.39
C GLY A 91 14.22 -9.49 3.81
N SER A 92 13.79 -10.46 4.62
CA SER A 92 14.61 -11.61 5.03
C SER A 92 14.81 -12.59 3.88
N LEU A 93 13.75 -12.89 3.13
CA LEU A 93 13.81 -13.72 1.92
C LEU A 93 14.74 -13.12 0.85
N THR A 94 14.66 -11.80 0.63
CA THR A 94 15.53 -11.07 -0.31
C THR A 94 17.00 -11.30 0.02
N VAL A 95 17.38 -11.14 1.29
CA VAL A 95 18.75 -11.37 1.77
C VAL A 95 19.15 -12.84 1.67
N ALA A 96 18.26 -13.76 2.05
CA ALA A 96 18.52 -15.21 1.98
C ALA A 96 18.79 -15.69 0.54
N MET A 97 18.18 -15.05 -0.45
CA MET A 97 18.42 -15.31 -1.88
C MET A 97 19.66 -14.60 -2.45
N GLY A 98 20.45 -13.93 -1.60
CA GLY A 98 21.66 -13.22 -2.00
C GLY A 98 21.41 -11.89 -2.70
N TYR A 99 20.18 -11.36 -2.65
CA TYR A 99 19.85 -10.07 -3.25
C TYR A 99 20.02 -8.92 -2.24
N PRO A 100 20.47 -7.73 -2.69
CA PRO A 100 20.52 -6.56 -1.82
C PRO A 100 19.10 -6.10 -1.49
N ARG A 101 18.91 -5.61 -0.26
CA ARG A 101 17.68 -4.96 0.15
C ARG A 101 17.54 -3.61 -0.58
N PRO A 102 16.42 -3.34 -1.24
CA PRO A 102 16.20 -2.05 -1.88
C PRO A 102 16.18 -0.90 -0.87
N GLU A 103 16.72 0.25 -1.25
CA GLU A 103 16.50 1.50 -0.52
C GLU A 103 15.02 1.93 -0.67
N VAL A 104 14.46 2.42 0.43
CA VAL A 104 13.10 3.00 0.48
C VAL A 104 13.27 4.42 1.00
N LYS A 105 12.88 5.39 0.19
CA LYS A 105 12.86 6.80 0.58
C LYS A 105 11.52 7.11 1.21
N ASP A 106 11.54 7.88 2.28
CA ASP A 106 10.31 8.37 2.91
C ASP A 106 9.53 9.22 1.89
N PRO A 107 8.31 8.79 1.50
CA PRO A 107 7.51 9.50 0.51
C PRO A 107 6.72 10.65 1.14
N LEU A 108 6.68 10.76 2.47
CA LEU A 108 5.77 11.64 3.17
C LEU A 108 6.49 12.90 3.67
N ASP A 109 6.39 13.98 2.91
CA ASP A 109 6.68 15.31 3.47
C ASP A 109 5.48 15.80 4.32
N SER A 110 5.80 16.30 5.52
CA SER A 110 4.92 17.05 6.44
C SER A 110 4.02 18.12 5.81
N THR A 111 4.36 18.66 4.63
CA THR A 111 3.63 19.75 3.97
C THR A 111 2.82 19.35 2.73
N THR A 112 3.04 18.15 2.19
CA THR A 112 2.59 17.77 0.83
C THR A 112 1.11 17.35 0.74
N TYR A 113 0.49 16.96 1.87
CA TYR A 113 -0.81 16.29 1.83
C TYR A 113 -1.95 17.21 2.31
N GLY A 114 -2.93 17.46 1.42
CA GLY A 114 -4.07 18.34 1.62
C GLY A 114 -4.75 18.21 2.98
N ARG A 115 -5.11 19.35 3.57
CA ARG A 115 -5.51 19.50 4.99
C ARG A 115 -7.03 19.38 5.21
N THR A 116 -7.86 19.46 4.18
CA THR A 116 -9.31 19.48 4.36
C THR A 116 -9.86 18.10 4.73
N ASN A 117 -10.99 18.08 5.45
CA ASN A 117 -11.62 16.82 5.86
C ASN A 117 -12.03 15.94 4.67
N PHE A 118 -12.37 16.55 3.53
CA PHE A 118 -12.70 15.83 2.30
C PHE A 118 -11.46 15.17 1.69
N GLU A 119 -10.36 15.89 1.55
CA GLU A 119 -9.09 15.36 1.02
C GLU A 119 -8.55 14.21 1.88
N ARG A 120 -8.65 14.30 3.22
CA ARG A 120 -8.28 13.22 4.15
C ARG A 120 -9.05 11.93 3.86
N LYS A 121 -10.37 12.04 3.66
CA LYS A 121 -11.23 10.89 3.32
C LYS A 121 -10.89 10.31 1.95
N VAL A 122 -10.70 11.18 0.96
CA VAL A 122 -10.28 10.80 -0.40
C VAL A 122 -8.95 10.06 -0.38
N ARG A 123 -7.95 10.59 0.34
CA ARG A 123 -6.64 9.96 0.51
C ARG A 123 -6.76 8.56 1.12
N GLY A 124 -7.52 8.42 2.22
CA GLY A 124 -7.80 7.11 2.83
C GLY A 124 -8.40 6.11 1.83
N TYR A 125 -9.38 6.54 1.04
CA TYR A 125 -9.97 5.71 0.00
C TYR A 125 -8.94 5.27 -1.07
N ILE A 126 -8.14 6.21 -1.59
CA ILE A 126 -7.14 5.93 -2.63
C ILE A 126 -6.08 4.95 -2.10
N VAL A 127 -5.52 5.20 -0.92
CA VAL A 127 -4.49 4.33 -0.30
C VAL A 127 -5.01 2.90 -0.16
N ILE A 128 -6.21 2.71 0.39
CA ILE A 128 -6.78 1.38 0.62
C ILE A 128 -7.09 0.67 -0.72
N ARG A 129 -7.59 1.42 -1.72
CA ARG A 129 -7.85 0.89 -3.05
C ARG A 129 -6.57 0.40 -3.73
N GLU A 130 -5.52 1.21 -3.74
CA GLU A 130 -4.25 0.83 -4.37
C GLU A 130 -3.56 -0.31 -3.60
N TYR A 131 -3.63 -0.29 -2.26
CA TYR A 131 -3.14 -1.38 -1.43
C TYR A 131 -3.78 -2.72 -1.79
N ARG A 132 -5.10 -2.74 -1.99
CA ARG A 132 -5.82 -3.93 -2.46
C ARG A 132 -5.28 -4.43 -3.81
N PHE A 133 -5.13 -3.54 -4.79
CA PHE A 133 -4.58 -3.94 -6.09
C PHE A 133 -3.15 -4.44 -5.97
N TRP A 134 -2.36 -3.91 -5.03
CA TRP A 134 -1.01 -4.37 -4.78
C TRP A 134 -0.99 -5.79 -4.21
N ILE A 135 -1.89 -6.12 -3.28
CA ILE A 135 -2.06 -7.50 -2.78
C ILE A 135 -2.31 -8.48 -3.94
N ASP A 136 -3.23 -8.14 -4.85
CA ASP A 136 -3.53 -9.00 -6.02
C ASP A 136 -2.30 -9.20 -6.92
N ARG A 137 -1.43 -8.19 -7.02
CA ARG A 137 -0.14 -8.31 -7.71
C ARG A 137 0.83 -9.19 -6.94
N THR A 138 0.96 -9.00 -5.63
CA THR A 138 1.83 -9.79 -4.76
C THR A 138 1.51 -11.27 -4.82
N GLU A 139 0.23 -11.64 -4.78
CA GLU A 139 -0.18 -13.05 -4.91
C GLU A 139 0.36 -13.67 -6.21
N ARG A 140 0.21 -12.94 -7.33
CA ARG A 140 0.73 -13.37 -8.65
C ARG A 140 2.25 -13.47 -8.67
N ASP A 141 2.96 -12.53 -8.04
CA ASP A 141 4.41 -12.54 -7.95
C ASP A 141 4.93 -13.74 -7.14
N PHE A 142 4.35 -13.99 -5.97
CA PHE A 142 4.77 -15.08 -5.09
C PHE A 142 4.38 -16.45 -5.62
N LYS A 143 3.24 -16.59 -6.31
CA LYS A 143 2.87 -17.84 -6.99
C LYS A 143 3.89 -18.28 -8.03
N LEU A 144 4.57 -17.33 -8.68
CA LEU A 144 5.67 -17.67 -9.59
C LEU A 144 6.94 -18.03 -8.83
N LEU A 145 7.26 -17.33 -7.73
CA LEU A 145 8.43 -17.65 -6.91
C LEU A 145 8.36 -19.08 -6.36
N THR A 146 7.19 -19.51 -5.87
CA THR A 146 7.00 -20.86 -5.30
C THR A 146 7.15 -21.97 -6.35
N TYR A 147 6.96 -21.68 -7.64
CA TYR A 147 7.23 -22.65 -8.70
C TYR A 147 8.73 -22.98 -8.84
N TYR A 148 9.60 -22.01 -8.55
CA TYR A 148 11.05 -22.17 -8.69
C TYR A 148 11.77 -22.52 -7.38
N PHE A 149 11.11 -22.31 -6.23
CA PHE A 149 11.62 -22.66 -4.90
C PHE A 149 10.56 -23.46 -4.13
N PRO A 150 10.31 -24.72 -4.52
CA PRO A 150 9.42 -25.59 -3.76
C PRO A 150 10.00 -25.88 -2.37
N ALA A 151 9.12 -25.99 -1.37
CA ALA A 151 9.46 -26.27 0.03
C ALA A 151 10.07 -27.67 0.23
#